data_AF-A0A7U2FFC1-F1
#
_entry.id   AF-A0A7U2FFC1-F1
#
_cell.length_a   1.000
_cell.length_b   1.000
_cell.length_c   1.000
_cell.angle_alpha   90.00
_cell.angle_beta   90.00
_cell.angle_gamma   90.00
#
_symmetry.space_group_name_H-M   'P 1'
#
loop_
_entity.id
_entity.type
_entity.pdbx_description
1 polymer ?
#
loop_
_entity_poly.entity_id
_entity_poly.type
_entity_poly.pdbx_seq_one_letter_code
_entity_poly.pdbx_strand_id
1 'polypeptide(L)'
;MAECRVSSNSGRRTRSSAFEVGDVVEMKVTASVDGLRKTYFEHFVIKALRHTPDGYWEYQLGVTEDEDAFEDGTWYPESSLKFDI
;
A
#
# COMPACT_ATOMS: atom_id res chain seq x y z
N MET A 1 42.74 13.94 -16.44
CA MET A 1 42.03 13.66 -15.17
C MET A 1 40.64 14.21 -15.33
N ALA A 2 39.62 13.37 -15.19
CA ALA A 2 38.22 13.69 -15.45
C ALA A 2 37.53 14.04 -14.12
N GLU A 3 36.74 15.12 -14.11
CA GLU A 3 35.81 15.43 -13.01
C GLU A 3 34.39 15.40 -13.58
N CYS A 4 33.66 14.32 -13.30
CA CYS A 4 32.23 14.23 -13.61
C CYS A 4 31.46 15.02 -12.56
N ARG A 5 30.98 16.20 -12.95
CA ARG A 5 30.10 17.05 -12.15
C ARG A 5 28.67 16.54 -12.30
N VAL A 6 28.20 15.71 -11.36
CA VAL A 6 26.80 15.31 -11.31
C VAL A 6 26.01 16.48 -10.75
N SER A 7 25.43 17.28 -11.63
CA SER A 7 24.43 18.28 -11.26
C SER A 7 23.20 17.53 -10.76
N SER A 8 23.00 17.48 -9.44
CA SER A 8 21.75 17.07 -8.84
C SER A 8 20.68 18.09 -9.22
N ASN A 9 20.05 17.85 -10.37
CA ASN A 9 18.77 18.44 -10.71
C ASN A 9 17.84 18.06 -9.54
N SER A 10 17.35 19.06 -8.81
CA SER A 10 16.28 18.93 -7.83
C SER A 10 14.96 18.60 -8.55
N GLY A 11 14.96 17.54 -9.33
CA GLY A 11 13.78 16.89 -9.85
C GLY A 11 13.08 16.26 -8.66
N ARG A 12 11.78 16.51 -8.56
CA ARG A 12 10.83 15.76 -7.73
C ARG A 12 11.40 14.38 -7.42
N ARG A 13 11.82 14.16 -6.17
CA ARG A 13 12.01 12.80 -5.67
C ARG A 13 10.62 12.18 -5.75
N THR A 14 10.30 11.58 -6.89
CA THR A 14 9.19 10.65 -7.02
C THR A 14 9.51 9.61 -5.97
N ARG A 15 8.87 9.72 -4.81
CA ARG A 15 9.07 8.79 -3.71
C ARG A 15 8.73 7.43 -4.29
N SER A 16 9.71 6.51 -4.33
CA SER A 16 9.41 5.12 -4.68
C SER A 16 8.33 4.60 -3.75
N SER A 17 7.40 3.81 -4.26
CA SER A 17 6.35 3.20 -3.45
C SER A 17 6.97 2.48 -2.26
N ALA A 18 6.37 2.59 -1.07
CA ALA A 18 6.88 1.86 0.08
C ALA A 18 6.72 0.35 -0.12
N PHE A 19 5.69 -0.07 -0.84
CA PHE A 19 5.36 -1.46 -1.11
C PHE A 19 5.28 -1.76 -2.62
N GLU A 20 5.43 -3.03 -2.99
CA GLU A 20 5.38 -3.53 -4.37
C GLU A 20 4.21 -4.51 -4.59
N VAL A 21 3.82 -4.72 -5.85
CA VAL A 21 2.81 -5.73 -6.20
C VAL A 21 3.36 -7.12 -5.88
N GLY A 22 2.58 -7.90 -5.13
CA GLY A 22 2.97 -9.21 -4.61
C GLY A 22 3.48 -9.18 -3.16
N ASP A 23 3.75 -8.01 -2.59
CA ASP A 23 4.07 -7.89 -1.16
C ASP A 23 2.86 -8.24 -0.30
N VAL A 24 3.14 -8.90 0.83
CA VAL A 24 2.16 -9.13 1.89
C VAL A 24 2.26 -7.99 2.90
N VAL A 25 1.13 -7.35 3.19
CA VAL A 25 1.01 -6.23 4.11
C VAL A 25 -0.05 -6.51 5.17
N GLU A 26 0.14 -5.95 6.35
CA GLU A 26 -0.83 -5.97 7.42
C GLU A 26 -1.68 -4.68 7.36
N MET A 27 -3.01 -4.81 7.37
CA MET A 27 -3.93 -3.67 7.45
C MET A 27 -4.84 -3.79 8.66
N LYS A 28 -5.10 -2.65 9.31
CA LYS A 28 -6.04 -2.55 10.43
C LYS A 28 -7.47 -2.47 9.93
N VAL A 29 -8.23 -3.57 10.05
CA VAL A 29 -9.65 -3.66 9.68
C VAL A 29 -10.51 -3.39 10.91
N THR A 30 -11.54 -2.56 10.77
CA THR A 30 -12.56 -2.38 11.80
C THR A 30 -13.89 -2.91 11.29
N ALA A 31 -14.31 -4.05 11.82
CA ALA A 31 -15.58 -4.69 11.46
C ALA A 31 -16.55 -4.67 12.65
N SER A 32 -17.85 -4.64 12.35
CA SER A 32 -18.88 -4.82 13.36
C SER A 32 -19.24 -6.31 13.42
N VAL A 33 -18.81 -6.99 14.48
CA VAL A 33 -19.08 -8.41 14.72
C VAL A 33 -20.00 -8.51 15.94
N ASP A 34 -21.18 -9.09 15.77
CA ASP A 34 -22.20 -9.22 16.83
C ASP A 34 -22.62 -7.89 17.49
N GLY A 35 -22.67 -6.81 16.70
CA GLY A 35 -23.00 -5.46 17.20
C GLY A 35 -21.87 -4.77 17.98
N LEU A 36 -20.70 -5.41 18.10
CA LEU A 36 -19.49 -4.83 18.68
C LEU A 36 -18.51 -4.46 17.57
N ARG A 37 -18.02 -3.21 17.61
CA ARG A 37 -16.90 -2.80 16.76
C ARG A 37 -15.63 -3.49 17.25
N LYS A 38 -15.13 -4.44 16.47
CA LYS A 38 -13.83 -5.07 16.70
C LYS A 38 -12.85 -4.52 15.67
N THR A 39 -11.66 -4.21 16.15
CA THR A 39 -10.55 -3.90 15.28
C THR A 39 -9.54 -5.02 15.38
N TYR A 40 -9.18 -5.59 14.24
CA TYR A 40 -8.16 -6.61 14.12
C TYR A 40 -7.23 -6.25 12.96
N PHE A 41 -6.08 -6.91 12.93
CA PHE A 41 -5.14 -6.80 11.84
C PHE A 41 -5.32 -8.00 10.92
N GLU A 42 -5.34 -7.75 9.63
CA GLU A 42 -5.51 -8.78 8.61
C GLU A 42 -4.43 -8.60 7.54
N HIS A 43 -3.94 -9.71 7.01
CA HIS A 43 -2.89 -9.72 6.01
C HIS A 43 -3.49 -9.73 4.61
N PHE A 44 -2.94 -8.90 3.74
CA PHE A 44 -3.36 -8.76 2.36
C PHE A 44 -2.17 -8.75 1.43
N VAL A 45 -2.37 -9.25 0.21
CA VAL A 45 -1.40 -9.14 -0.87
C VAL A 45 -1.72 -7.91 -1.70
N ILE A 46 -0.70 -7.14 -2.04
CA ILE A 46 -0.87 -6.02 -2.97
C ILE A 46 -1.07 -6.57 -4.37
N LYS A 47 -2.27 -6.37 -4.94
CA LYS A 47 -2.60 -6.75 -6.32
C LYS A 47 -2.24 -5.66 -7.32
N ALA A 48 -2.37 -4.39 -6.93
CA ALA A 48 -2.02 -3.25 -7.76
C ALA A 48 -1.59 -2.05 -6.91
N LEU A 49 -0.86 -1.13 -7.52
CA LEU A 49 -0.47 0.14 -6.91
C LEU A 49 -0.64 1.28 -7.91
N ARG A 50 -1.00 2.47 -7.43
CA ARG A 50 -1.14 3.66 -8.26
C ARG A 50 -0.64 4.91 -7.55
N HIS A 51 -0.22 5.87 -8.35
CA HIS A 51 0.17 7.19 -7.88
C HIS A 51 -0.98 8.17 -8.10
N THR A 52 -1.43 8.81 -7.02
CA THR A 52 -2.47 9.84 -7.09
C THR A 52 -1.90 11.15 -7.63
N PRO A 53 -2.73 12.01 -8.24
CA PRO A 53 -2.31 13.34 -8.69
C PRO A 53 -1.71 14.20 -7.56
N ASP A 54 -2.15 13.98 -6.33
CA ASP A 54 -1.70 14.68 -5.12
C ASP A 54 -0.33 14.19 -4.60
N GLY A 55 0.23 13.14 -5.22
CA GLY A 55 1.57 12.65 -4.91
C GLY A 55 1.62 11.49 -3.92
N TYR A 56 0.48 10.95 -3.51
CA TYR A 56 0.37 9.80 -2.60
C TYR A 56 0.28 8.47 -3.35
N TRP A 57 0.75 7.40 -2.73
CA TRP A 57 0.56 6.03 -3.22
C TRP A 57 -0.70 5.42 -2.63
N GLU A 58 -1.46 4.75 -3.50
CA GLU A 58 -2.60 3.93 -3.14
C GLU A 58 -2.41 2.51 -3.65
N TYR A 59 -2.94 1.56 -2.91
CA TYR A 59 -2.73 0.13 -3.14
C TYR A 59 -4.08 -0.58 -3.17
N GLN A 60 -4.21 -1.49 -4.13
CA GLN A 60 -5.32 -2.42 -4.18
C GLN A 60 -4.88 -3.71 -3.49
N LEU A 61 -5.61 -4.08 -2.45
CA LEU A 61 -5.36 -5.24 -1.63
C LEU A 61 -6.20 -6.43 -2.12
N GLY A 62 -5.66 -7.64 -2.00
CA GLY A 62 -6.37 -8.89 -2.23
C GLY A 62 -6.05 -9.91 -1.15
N VAL A 63 -6.98 -10.83 -0.90
CA VAL A 63 -6.81 -11.92 0.07
C VAL A 63 -6.11 -13.10 -0.59
N THR A 64 -5.25 -13.82 0.14
CA THR A 64 -4.55 -15.03 -0.35
C THR A 64 -5.43 -16.27 -0.42
N GLU A 65 -6.51 -16.35 0.38
CA GLU A 65 -7.32 -17.56 0.55
C GLU A 65 -8.82 -17.23 0.36
N ASP A 66 -9.28 -17.33 -0.88
CA ASP A 66 -10.68 -17.19 -1.35
C ASP A 66 -11.19 -15.77 -1.63
N GLU A 67 -11.60 -15.57 -2.88
CA GLU A 67 -11.78 -14.31 -3.60
C GLU A 67 -13.11 -13.55 -3.32
N ASP A 68 -13.89 -13.88 -2.29
CA ASP A 68 -15.26 -13.33 -2.18
C ASP A 68 -15.49 -12.33 -1.03
N ALA A 69 -14.54 -12.20 -0.09
CA ALA A 69 -14.82 -11.54 1.20
C ALA A 69 -14.25 -10.12 1.37
N PHE A 70 -13.32 -9.69 0.51
CA PHE A 70 -12.71 -8.37 0.63
C PHE A 70 -13.10 -7.52 -0.57
N GLU A 71 -13.50 -6.27 -0.34
CA GLU A 71 -14.04 -5.35 -1.36
C GLU A 71 -13.07 -5.19 -2.54
N ASP A 72 -13.22 -6.06 -3.54
CA ASP A 72 -12.38 -6.08 -4.73
C ASP A 72 -12.56 -4.74 -5.47
N GLY A 73 -11.44 -4.05 -5.70
CA GLY A 73 -11.42 -2.73 -6.34
C GLY A 73 -11.28 -1.54 -5.39
N THR A 74 -11.24 -1.75 -4.07
CA THR A 74 -10.99 -0.67 -3.12
C THR A 74 -9.50 -0.31 -3.07
N TRP A 75 -9.24 1.00 -3.14
CA TRP A 75 -7.89 1.57 -3.07
C TRP A 75 -7.62 2.09 -1.66
N TYR A 76 -6.55 1.60 -1.04
CA TYR A 76 -6.14 1.96 0.30
C TYR A 76 -4.91 2.86 0.26
N PRO A 77 -4.88 3.95 1.03
CA PRO A 77 -3.71 4.81 1.08
C PRO A 77 -2.57 4.10 1.82
N GLU A 78 -1.33 4.38 1.41
CA GLU A 78 -0.12 3.84 2.03
C GLU A 78 -0.13 3.92 3.58
N SER A 79 -0.67 5.01 4.12
CA SER A 79 -0.74 5.26 5.57
C SER A 79 -1.60 4.28 6.36
N SER A 80 -2.48 3.53 5.70
CA SER A 80 -3.34 2.51 6.33
C SER A 80 -2.67 1.14 6.39
N LEU A 81 -1.54 0.95 5.69
CA LEU A 81 -0.84 -0.31 5.55
C LEU A 81 0.41 -0.32 6.44
N LYS A 82 0.76 -1.51 6.90
CA LYS A 82 2.02 -1.77 7.62
C LYS A 82 2.75 -2.93 6.96
N PHE A 83 4.08 -2.87 7.00
CA PHE A 83 4.91 -4.01 6.67
C PHE A 83 4.74 -5.09 7.74
N ASP A 84 4.49 -6.31 7.30
CA ASP A 84 4.75 -7.50 8.10
C ASP A 84 6.28 -7.72 8.08
N ILE A 85 6.92 -7.73 9.24
CA ILE A 85 8.39 -7.80 9.43
C ILE A 85 8.82 -9.13 10.03
#